data_AF-A0A832AJL8-F1
#
_entry.id   AF-A0A832AJL8-F1
#
_cell.length_a   1.000
_cell.length_b   1.000
_cell.length_c   1.000
_cell.angle_alpha   90.00
_cell.angle_beta   90.00
_cell.angle_gamma   90.00
#
_symmetry.space_group_name_H-M   'P 1'
#
loop_
_entity.id
_entity.type
_entity.pdbx_description
1 polymer ?
#
loop_
_entity_poly.entity_id
_entity_poly.type
_entity_poly.pdbx_seq_one_letter_code
_entity_poly.pdbx_strand_id
1 'polypeptide(L)'
;MATGGLLHGARVYLSGPMDFVASRAAEKKFGWRNRVGEFLQRMGVTVFDPWFKPAVRGLHEYGREDEDSVQRIRERWTYAPGRKGAAARAWCVRQFWETMHIDLRMVDTSDFTISYCPTNIYSVGTPHEIVMATLQHKPVLFVSPPVQFPTLHELRRHLRRDPVGAALLAKLEREVPIKENPRGHPSLWYLPLVGGENFFDGFGFAPYRKRFGWQKDIPLDEHERRRKPRRPLLPFLERLNHRLPKKWDDKLGRFVADDDWLLWDFQAGKTQGVRR
;
A
#
# COMPACT_ATOMS: atom_id res chain seq x y z
N MET A 1 16.43 -30.73 -0.29
CA MET A 1 15.82 -29.55 -0.93
C MET A 1 14.87 -28.94 0.09
N ALA A 2 15.12 -27.71 0.53
CA ALA A 2 14.26 -27.08 1.53
C ALA A 2 12.87 -26.90 0.92
N THR A 3 11.85 -27.57 1.47
CA THR A 3 10.46 -27.26 1.20
C THR A 3 10.24 -25.81 1.61
N GLY A 4 10.04 -24.91 0.65
CA GLY A 4 9.74 -23.51 0.92
C GLY A 4 8.53 -23.38 1.85
N GLY A 5 8.42 -22.25 2.56
CA GLY A 5 7.19 -21.94 3.29
C GLY A 5 6.02 -21.71 2.34
N LEU A 6 4.80 -21.57 2.86
CA LEU A 6 3.58 -21.43 2.06
C LEU A 6 3.60 -20.23 1.11
N LEU A 7 4.37 -19.18 1.42
CA LEU A 7 4.50 -18.00 0.56
C LEU A 7 5.60 -18.14 -0.49
N HIS A 8 6.39 -19.21 -0.47
CA HIS A 8 7.45 -19.41 -1.44
C HIS A 8 6.89 -19.52 -2.86
N GLY A 9 7.41 -18.69 -3.78
CA GLY A 9 6.93 -18.62 -5.16
C GLY A 9 5.67 -17.77 -5.35
N ALA A 10 5.03 -17.29 -4.28
CA ALA A 10 3.92 -16.36 -4.39
C ALA A 10 4.38 -14.99 -4.91
N ARG A 11 3.45 -14.24 -5.48
CA ARG A 11 3.62 -12.88 -5.99
C ARG A 11 2.74 -11.92 -5.19
N VAL A 12 3.29 -10.79 -4.80
CA VAL A 12 2.56 -9.77 -4.02
C VAL A 12 2.78 -8.38 -4.57
N TYR A 13 1.72 -7.60 -4.65
CA TYR A 13 1.77 -6.19 -5.00
C TYR A 13 1.70 -5.30 -3.77
N LEU A 14 2.59 -4.29 -3.69
CA LEU A 14 2.67 -3.33 -2.59
C LEU A 14 1.97 -2.01 -2.95
N SER A 15 0.67 -1.97 -2.65
CA SER A 15 -0.21 -0.83 -2.89
C SER A 15 -0.13 0.21 -1.76
N GLY A 16 -0.18 1.49 -2.11
CA GLY A 16 -0.21 2.58 -1.14
C GLY A 16 0.15 3.94 -1.76
N PRO A 17 -0.02 5.06 -1.02
CA PRO A 17 0.27 6.39 -1.52
C PRO A 17 1.69 6.56 -2.05
N MET A 18 1.82 7.34 -3.12
CA MET A 18 3.10 7.75 -3.72
C MET A 18 3.13 9.25 -3.99
N ASP A 19 2.04 9.83 -4.50
CA ASP A 19 2.03 11.25 -4.92
C ASP A 19 1.87 12.26 -3.79
N PHE A 20 1.00 11.98 -2.83
CA PHE A 20 0.64 12.91 -1.75
C PHE A 20 1.41 12.63 -0.45
N VAL A 21 2.51 11.89 -0.55
CA VAL A 21 3.44 11.67 0.57
C VAL A 21 4.32 12.90 0.78
N ALA A 22 4.89 13.06 1.97
CA ALA A 22 5.72 14.22 2.30
C ALA A 22 6.96 14.35 1.40
N SER A 23 7.51 13.24 0.91
CA SER A 23 8.62 13.24 -0.06
C SER A 23 8.65 11.93 -0.85
N ARG A 24 8.44 12.02 -2.18
CA ARG A 24 8.55 10.86 -3.09
C ARG A 24 9.91 10.21 -3.01
N ALA A 25 10.98 11.01 -3.04
CA ALA A 25 12.36 10.53 -2.96
C ALA A 25 12.64 9.79 -1.64
N ALA A 26 12.16 10.33 -0.51
CA ALA A 26 12.33 9.66 0.79
C ALA A 26 11.53 8.36 0.86
N GLU A 27 10.29 8.35 0.36
CA GLU A 27 9.44 7.16 0.35
C GLU A 27 10.00 6.07 -0.56
N LYS A 28 10.52 6.42 -1.75
CA LYS A 28 11.19 5.48 -2.65
C LYS A 28 12.44 4.86 -2.01
N LYS A 29 13.23 5.66 -1.28
CA LYS A 29 14.52 5.21 -0.73
C LYS A 29 14.41 4.53 0.64
N PHE A 30 13.48 4.97 1.48
CA PHE A 30 13.38 4.57 2.89
C PHE A 30 11.95 4.22 3.32
N GLY A 31 10.99 4.16 2.39
CA GLY A 31 9.59 3.87 2.69
C GLY A 31 9.37 2.46 3.20
N TRP A 32 8.13 2.21 3.62
CA TRP A 32 7.73 0.92 4.20
C TRP A 32 7.89 -0.24 3.22
N ARG A 33 7.73 0.03 1.91
CA ARG A 33 7.81 -0.98 0.85
C ARG A 33 9.15 -1.69 0.82
N ASN A 34 10.24 -0.97 1.10
CA ASN A 34 11.59 -1.56 1.12
C ASN A 34 11.69 -2.63 2.22
N ARG A 35 11.22 -2.32 3.44
CA ARG A 35 11.27 -3.26 4.56
C ARG A 35 10.32 -4.44 4.39
N VAL A 36 9.08 -4.17 3.93
CA VAL A 36 8.10 -5.23 3.64
C VAL A 36 8.60 -6.12 2.49
N GLY A 37 9.18 -5.53 1.46
CA GLY A 37 9.78 -6.21 0.33
C GLY A 37 10.93 -7.13 0.75
N GLU A 38 11.91 -6.61 1.49
CA GLU A 38 13.01 -7.42 2.04
C GLU A 38 12.50 -8.59 2.90
N PHE A 39 11.46 -8.33 3.71
CA PHE A 39 10.84 -9.34 4.57
C PHE A 39 10.22 -10.49 3.77
N LEU A 40 9.45 -10.17 2.73
CA LEU A 40 8.79 -11.14 1.85
C LEU A 40 9.78 -11.87 0.95
N GLN A 41 10.78 -11.17 0.40
CA GLN A 41 11.81 -11.77 -0.43
C GLN A 41 12.61 -12.85 0.31
N ARG A 42 12.86 -12.68 1.62
CA ARG A 42 13.47 -13.74 2.45
C ARG A 42 12.61 -15.01 2.58
N MET A 43 11.32 -14.93 2.28
CA MET A 43 10.41 -16.09 2.21
C MET A 43 10.30 -16.67 0.79
N GLY A 44 11.01 -16.09 -0.19
CA GLY A 44 10.95 -16.50 -1.59
C GLY A 44 9.74 -15.94 -2.34
N VAL A 45 9.16 -14.84 -1.86
CA VAL A 45 8.06 -14.14 -2.52
C VAL A 45 8.60 -13.18 -3.58
N THR A 46 7.98 -13.16 -4.76
CA THR A 46 8.20 -12.13 -5.77
C THR A 46 7.41 -10.88 -5.40
N VAL A 47 8.11 -9.75 -5.24
CA VAL A 47 7.51 -8.48 -4.81
C VAL A 47 7.39 -7.53 -6.00
N PHE A 48 6.17 -7.09 -6.27
CA PHE A 48 5.89 -5.99 -7.19
C PHE A 48 5.74 -4.68 -6.40
N ASP A 49 6.76 -3.83 -6.54
CA ASP A 49 6.79 -2.48 -5.98
C ASP A 49 6.57 -1.46 -7.12
N PRO A 50 5.55 -0.59 -7.07
CA PRO A 50 5.31 0.41 -8.12
C PRO A 50 6.46 1.41 -8.30
N TRP A 51 7.38 1.57 -7.34
CA TRP A 51 8.60 2.36 -7.53
C TRP A 51 9.64 1.69 -8.43
N PHE A 52 9.57 0.36 -8.58
CA PHE A 52 10.57 -0.50 -9.22
C PHE A 52 9.88 -1.50 -10.15
N LYS A 53 9.26 -0.99 -11.20
CA LYS A 53 8.46 -1.78 -12.13
C LYS A 53 9.34 -2.73 -12.96
N PRO A 54 8.93 -3.99 -13.17
CA PRO A 54 9.66 -4.92 -14.03
C PRO A 54 9.60 -4.48 -15.49
N ALA A 55 10.62 -4.83 -16.27
CA ALA A 55 10.60 -4.58 -17.71
C ALA A 55 9.49 -5.40 -18.39
N VAL A 56 8.76 -4.79 -19.33
CA VAL A 56 7.73 -5.47 -20.11
C VAL A 56 8.38 -6.10 -21.34
N ARG A 57 8.21 -7.42 -21.50
CA ARG A 57 8.79 -8.14 -22.64
C ARG A 57 8.21 -7.58 -23.95
N GLY A 58 9.11 -7.16 -24.85
CA GLY A 58 8.75 -6.66 -26.17
C GLY A 58 8.29 -5.20 -26.22
N LEU A 59 8.28 -4.47 -25.09
CA LEU A 59 7.98 -3.04 -25.05
C LEU A 59 9.15 -2.29 -24.39
N HIS A 60 9.67 -1.27 -25.07
CA HIS A 60 10.73 -0.43 -24.53
C HIS A 60 10.13 0.64 -23.62
N GLU A 61 10.67 0.78 -22.40
CA GLU A 61 10.31 1.82 -21.42
C GLU A 61 8.81 1.93 -21.03
N TYR A 62 8.02 0.89 -21.30
CA TYR A 62 6.58 0.89 -21.04
C TYR A 62 6.24 1.16 -19.57
N GLY A 63 5.46 2.21 -19.33
CA GLY A 63 5.02 2.59 -17.97
C GLY A 63 6.16 3.08 -17.06
N ARG A 64 7.32 3.45 -17.63
CA ARG A 64 8.41 4.09 -16.90
C ARG A 64 7.99 5.51 -16.54
N GLU A 65 7.94 5.78 -15.24
CA GLU A 65 7.74 7.14 -14.72
C GLU A 65 9.10 7.80 -14.46
N ASP A 66 9.34 8.95 -15.10
CA ASP A 66 10.25 9.96 -14.58
C ASP A 66 9.44 11.18 -14.08
N GLU A 67 10.01 11.92 -13.13
CA GLU A 67 9.32 13.07 -12.51
C GLU A 67 8.99 14.15 -13.55
N ASP A 68 9.86 14.31 -14.56
CA ASP A 68 9.69 15.24 -15.67
C ASP A 68 8.45 14.90 -16.53
N SER A 69 8.17 13.61 -16.76
CA SER A 69 7.03 13.15 -17.56
C SER A 69 5.71 13.47 -16.87
N VAL A 70 5.61 13.26 -15.56
CA VAL A 70 4.40 13.60 -14.80
C VAL A 70 4.16 15.10 -14.81
N GLN A 71 5.21 15.90 -14.63
CA GLN A 71 5.10 17.36 -14.65
C GLN A 71 4.65 17.88 -16.03
N ARG A 72 5.21 17.35 -17.12
CA ARG A 72 4.80 17.68 -18.50
C ARG A 72 3.33 17.36 -18.77
N ILE A 73 2.81 16.24 -18.24
CA ILE A 73 1.39 15.89 -18.35
C ILE A 73 0.52 16.93 -17.63
N ARG A 74 0.92 17.34 -16.41
CA ARG A 74 0.18 18.34 -15.63
C ARG A 74 0.17 19.70 -16.32
N GLU A 75 1.31 20.15 -16.83
CA GLU A 75 1.42 21.44 -17.54
C GLU A 75 0.61 21.48 -18.83
N ARG A 76 0.48 20.33 -19.52
CA ARG A 76 -0.28 20.24 -20.77
C ARG A 76 -1.78 20.06 -20.57
N TRP A 77 -2.23 19.67 -19.37
CA TRP A 77 -3.64 19.48 -19.10
C TRP A 77 -4.42 20.79 -19.27
N THR A 78 -5.61 20.71 -19.88
CA THR A 78 -6.47 21.88 -20.06
C THR A 78 -7.95 21.52 -20.11
N TYR A 79 -8.76 22.40 -19.51
CA TYR A 79 -10.22 22.36 -19.58
C TYR A 79 -10.79 23.09 -20.80
N ALA A 80 -9.95 23.66 -21.67
CA ALA A 80 -10.41 24.37 -22.85
C ALA A 80 -11.29 23.45 -23.74
N PRO A 81 -12.41 23.98 -24.27
CA PRO A 81 -13.25 23.24 -25.22
C PRO A 81 -12.60 23.21 -26.63
N GLY A 82 -13.23 22.47 -27.55
CA GLY A 82 -12.83 22.41 -28.95
C GLY A 82 -11.64 21.50 -29.26
N ARG A 83 -11.25 21.46 -30.54
CA ARG A 83 -10.28 20.49 -31.08
C ARG A 83 -8.92 20.52 -30.38
N LYS A 84 -8.38 21.70 -30.08
CA LYS A 84 -7.07 21.86 -29.43
C LYS A 84 -7.08 21.31 -27.99
N GLY A 85 -8.08 21.67 -27.20
CA GLY A 85 -8.23 21.17 -25.82
C GLY A 85 -8.48 19.66 -25.77
N ALA A 86 -9.34 19.15 -26.67
CA ALA A 86 -9.57 17.71 -26.80
C ALA A 86 -8.28 16.94 -27.16
N ALA A 87 -7.47 17.45 -28.09
CA ALA A 87 -6.20 16.84 -28.47
C ALA A 87 -5.18 16.84 -27.31
N ALA A 88 -5.12 17.91 -26.51
CA ALA A 88 -4.25 17.98 -25.33
C ALA A 88 -4.66 16.96 -24.27
N ARG A 89 -5.96 16.86 -23.93
CA ARG A 89 -6.45 15.84 -22.99
C ARG A 89 -6.23 14.42 -23.50
N ALA A 90 -6.50 14.15 -24.78
CA ALA A 90 -6.26 12.83 -25.38
C ALA A 90 -4.77 12.45 -25.34
N TRP A 91 -3.86 13.41 -25.52
CA TRP A 91 -2.43 13.18 -25.34
C TRP A 91 -2.11 12.82 -23.88
N CYS A 92 -2.60 13.62 -22.91
CA CYS A 92 -2.35 13.36 -21.48
C CYS A 92 -2.80 11.96 -21.06
N VAL A 93 -4.01 11.55 -21.48
CA VAL A 93 -4.56 10.21 -21.21
C VAL A 93 -3.66 9.13 -21.76
N ARG A 94 -3.20 9.24 -23.01
CA ARG A 94 -2.30 8.24 -23.62
C ARG A 94 -0.98 8.12 -22.88
N GLN A 95 -0.38 9.24 -22.44
CA GLN A 95 0.90 9.19 -21.72
C GLN A 95 0.78 8.52 -20.36
N PHE A 96 -0.29 8.80 -19.62
CA PHE A 96 -0.45 8.23 -18.28
C PHE A 96 -1.03 6.80 -18.30
N TRP A 97 -1.67 6.39 -19.40
CA TRP A 97 -2.27 5.07 -19.54
C TRP A 97 -1.26 3.94 -19.29
N GLU A 98 -0.06 4.01 -19.87
CA GLU A 98 0.94 2.95 -19.74
C GLU A 98 1.39 2.77 -18.29
N THR A 99 1.54 3.88 -17.57
CA THR A 99 1.88 3.93 -16.15
C THR A 99 0.81 3.24 -15.30
N MET A 100 -0.46 3.62 -15.49
CA MET A 100 -1.56 2.99 -14.76
C MET A 100 -1.72 1.51 -15.16
N HIS A 101 -1.58 1.19 -16.44
CA HIS A 101 -1.78 -0.17 -16.95
C HIS A 101 -0.76 -1.15 -16.40
N ILE A 102 0.53 -0.78 -16.32
CA ILE A 102 1.55 -1.68 -15.75
C ILE A 102 1.30 -1.95 -14.25
N ASP A 103 0.84 -0.96 -13.49
CA ASP A 103 0.53 -1.14 -12.07
C ASP A 103 -0.66 -2.09 -11.88
N LEU A 104 -1.72 -1.90 -12.65
CA LEU A 104 -2.86 -2.82 -12.67
C LEU A 104 -2.46 -4.22 -13.15
N ARG A 105 -1.52 -4.34 -14.09
CA ARG A 105 -1.01 -5.65 -14.51
C ARG A 105 -0.21 -6.35 -13.41
N MET A 106 0.51 -5.60 -12.57
CA MET A 106 1.18 -6.16 -11.39
C MET A 106 0.16 -6.62 -10.35
N VAL A 107 -0.95 -5.89 -10.14
CA VAL A 107 -2.07 -6.37 -9.30
C VAL A 107 -2.68 -7.65 -9.88
N ASP A 108 -3.01 -7.64 -11.17
CA ASP A 108 -3.61 -8.75 -11.91
C ASP A 108 -2.75 -10.03 -11.86
N THR A 109 -1.44 -9.88 -11.83
CA THR A 109 -0.51 -11.01 -11.76
C THR A 109 0.00 -11.32 -10.35
N SER A 110 -0.50 -10.64 -9.32
CA SER A 110 -0.21 -11.00 -7.92
C SER A 110 -1.17 -12.06 -7.41
N ASP A 111 -0.73 -12.86 -6.44
CA ASP A 111 -1.56 -13.84 -5.74
C ASP A 111 -2.30 -13.21 -4.54
N PHE A 112 -1.74 -12.13 -3.97
CA PHE A 112 -2.39 -11.28 -2.98
C PHE A 112 -1.82 -9.85 -3.02
N THR A 113 -2.44 -8.89 -2.34
CA THR A 113 -1.92 -7.51 -2.24
C THR A 113 -1.74 -7.09 -0.79
N ILE A 114 -0.80 -6.17 -0.57
CA ILE A 114 -0.64 -5.45 0.72
C ILE A 114 -0.92 -3.99 0.42
N SER A 115 -1.93 -3.42 1.07
CA SER A 115 -2.42 -2.07 0.81
C SER A 115 -2.25 -1.17 2.03
N TYR A 116 -1.26 -0.28 1.99
CA TYR A 116 -1.05 0.75 3.00
C TYR A 116 -1.98 1.94 2.77
N CYS A 117 -2.95 2.12 3.65
CA CYS A 117 -4.04 3.09 3.53
C CYS A 117 -4.14 3.99 4.78
N PRO A 118 -3.19 4.92 4.98
CA PRO A 118 -3.30 5.91 6.05
C PRO A 118 -4.43 6.90 5.73
N THR A 119 -5.29 7.17 6.71
CA THR A 119 -6.52 7.97 6.49
C THR A 119 -6.31 9.47 6.21
N ASN A 120 -5.07 9.96 6.29
CA ASN A 120 -4.70 11.35 6.06
C ASN A 120 -3.87 11.60 4.79
N ILE A 121 -3.64 10.56 3.97
CA ILE A 121 -2.94 10.73 2.70
C ILE A 121 -3.93 10.42 1.59
N TYR A 122 -4.15 11.40 0.71
CA TYR A 122 -4.99 11.21 -0.45
C TYR A 122 -4.36 10.19 -1.41
N SER A 123 -5.15 9.22 -1.85
CA SER A 123 -4.75 8.22 -2.83
C SER A 123 -5.94 7.82 -3.68
N VAL A 124 -5.74 7.76 -5.00
CA VAL A 124 -6.72 7.24 -5.97
C VAL A 124 -6.32 5.90 -6.57
N GLY A 125 -5.01 5.67 -6.72
CA GLY A 125 -4.48 4.40 -7.22
C GLY A 125 -4.75 3.26 -6.25
N THR A 126 -4.49 3.48 -4.96
CA THR A 126 -4.68 2.45 -3.92
C THR A 126 -6.12 1.90 -3.85
N PRO A 127 -7.18 2.74 -3.79
CA PRO A 127 -8.56 2.24 -3.92
C PRO A 127 -8.81 1.43 -5.19
N HIS A 128 -8.31 1.87 -6.36
CA HIS A 128 -8.51 1.18 -7.63
C HIS A 128 -7.85 -0.21 -7.64
N GLU A 129 -6.62 -0.30 -7.11
CA GLU A 129 -5.86 -1.54 -6.98
C GLU A 129 -6.54 -2.53 -6.02
N ILE A 130 -7.08 -2.04 -4.89
CA ILE A 130 -7.85 -2.86 -3.95
C ILE A 130 -9.11 -3.41 -4.64
N VAL A 131 -9.88 -2.55 -5.30
CA VAL A 131 -11.11 -2.97 -6.00
C VAL A 131 -10.78 -4.04 -7.04
N MET A 132 -9.75 -3.83 -7.86
CA MET A 132 -9.33 -4.84 -8.84
C MET A 132 -8.95 -6.16 -8.19
N ALA A 133 -8.13 -6.15 -7.12
CA ALA A 133 -7.74 -7.35 -6.41
C ALA A 133 -8.96 -8.12 -5.86
N THR A 134 -9.92 -7.41 -5.25
CA THR A 134 -11.13 -8.02 -4.67
C THR A 134 -12.10 -8.56 -5.73
N LEU A 135 -12.24 -7.90 -6.88
CA LEU A 135 -13.02 -8.42 -8.02
C LEU A 135 -12.41 -9.70 -8.61
N GLN A 136 -11.12 -9.93 -8.37
CA GLN A 136 -10.41 -11.15 -8.74
C GLN A 136 -10.34 -12.16 -7.58
N HIS A 137 -11.07 -11.92 -6.49
CA HIS A 137 -11.08 -12.77 -5.29
C HIS A 137 -9.69 -12.98 -4.67
N LYS A 138 -8.80 -11.99 -4.78
CA LYS A 138 -7.48 -12.04 -4.16
C LYS A 138 -7.53 -11.47 -2.74
N PRO A 139 -6.83 -12.09 -1.78
CA PRO A 139 -6.66 -11.50 -0.45
C PRO A 139 -6.02 -10.12 -0.54
N VAL A 140 -6.59 -9.15 0.19
CA VAL A 140 -6.04 -7.81 0.37
C VAL A 140 -5.67 -7.62 1.84
N LEU A 141 -4.38 -7.55 2.14
CA LEU A 141 -3.88 -7.23 3.48
C LEU A 141 -3.86 -5.72 3.67
N PHE A 142 -4.87 -5.18 4.36
CA PHE A 142 -5.14 -3.76 4.50
C PHE A 142 -4.49 -3.17 5.76
N VAL A 143 -3.52 -2.28 5.59
CA VAL A 143 -2.81 -1.61 6.70
C VAL A 143 -3.31 -0.18 6.86
N SER A 144 -3.97 0.12 7.99
CA SER A 144 -4.47 1.46 8.31
C SER A 144 -4.04 1.85 9.72
N PRO A 145 -2.85 2.47 9.86
CA PRO A 145 -2.40 2.89 11.18
C PRO A 145 -3.25 4.05 11.71
N PRO A 146 -3.27 4.26 13.04
CA PRO A 146 -3.76 5.49 13.61
C PRO A 146 -3.13 6.73 12.98
N VAL A 147 -3.86 7.84 12.92
CA VAL A 147 -3.33 9.12 12.47
C VAL A 147 -3.46 10.13 13.60
N GLN A 148 -2.36 10.80 13.92
CA GLN A 148 -2.27 11.88 14.90
C GLN A 148 -1.28 12.93 14.40
N PHE A 149 -1.42 14.17 14.84
CA PHE A 149 -0.51 15.27 14.51
C PHE A 149 0.09 15.92 15.76
N PRO A 150 1.04 15.25 16.46
CA PRO A 150 1.59 15.77 17.71
C PRO A 150 2.25 17.14 17.58
N THR A 151 2.94 17.39 16.46
CA THR A 151 3.54 18.71 16.15
C THR A 151 2.47 19.79 15.94
N LEU A 152 1.30 19.45 15.41
CA LEU A 152 0.18 20.39 15.34
C LEU A 152 -0.34 20.72 16.75
N HIS A 153 -0.41 19.73 17.65
CA HIS A 153 -0.78 20.01 19.05
C HIS A 153 0.26 20.90 19.75
N GLU A 154 1.56 20.72 19.48
CA GLU A 154 2.62 21.60 19.96
C GLU A 154 2.47 23.02 19.42
N LEU A 155 2.22 23.16 18.11
CA LEU A 155 2.00 24.45 17.47
C LEU A 155 0.78 25.17 18.07
N ARG A 156 -0.34 24.46 18.26
CA ARG A 156 -1.53 25.00 18.94
C ARG A 156 -1.17 25.51 20.34
N ARG A 157 -0.37 24.76 21.11
CA ARG A 157 0.05 25.18 22.46
C ARG A 157 0.97 26.41 22.43
N HIS A 158 1.86 26.47 21.44
CA HIS A 158 2.81 27.57 21.24
C HIS A 158 2.09 28.89 20.92
N LEU A 159 1.10 28.84 20.02
CA LEU A 159 0.36 30.02 19.57
C LEU A 159 -0.73 30.52 20.53
N ARG A 160 -0.90 29.90 21.72
CA ARG A 160 -1.97 30.29 22.68
C ARG A 160 -1.93 31.75 23.13
N ARG A 161 -0.75 32.38 23.09
CA ARG A 161 -0.55 33.79 23.48
C ARG A 161 -0.35 34.71 22.28
N ASP A 162 -0.55 34.21 21.06
CA ASP A 162 -0.48 34.94 19.80
C ASP A 162 -1.84 34.87 19.09
N PRO A 163 -2.72 35.89 19.29
CA PRO A 163 -4.06 35.89 18.69
C PRO A 163 -4.05 35.84 17.16
N VAL A 164 -3.05 36.48 16.52
CA VAL A 164 -2.94 36.52 15.06
C VAL A 164 -2.51 35.15 14.55
N GLY A 165 -1.47 34.56 15.13
CA GLY A 165 -1.00 33.22 14.80
C GLY A 165 -2.08 32.16 15.02
N ALA A 166 -2.82 32.23 16.13
CA ALA A 166 -3.93 31.33 16.40
C ALA A 166 -5.06 31.44 15.36
N ALA A 167 -5.41 32.65 14.93
CA ALA A 167 -6.40 32.88 13.87
C ALA A 167 -5.94 32.34 12.51
N LEU A 168 -4.66 32.53 12.15
CA LEU A 168 -4.06 31.97 10.93
C LEU A 168 -4.05 30.45 10.97
N LEU A 169 -3.67 29.83 12.10
CA LEU A 169 -3.71 28.38 12.26
C LEU A 169 -5.14 27.85 12.11
N ALA A 170 -6.12 28.48 12.76
CA ALA A 170 -7.52 28.08 12.64
C ALA A 170 -8.05 28.20 11.20
N LYS A 171 -7.56 29.18 10.43
CA LYS A 171 -7.87 29.31 9.00
C LYS A 171 -7.24 28.17 8.20
N LEU A 172 -5.95 27.89 8.41
CA LEU A 172 -5.24 26.80 7.74
C LEU A 172 -5.89 25.44 8.01
N GLU A 173 -6.35 25.20 9.23
CA GLU A 173 -7.06 23.96 9.60
C GLU A 173 -8.40 23.75 8.87
N ARG A 174 -8.99 24.82 8.32
CA ARG A 174 -10.19 24.73 7.46
C ARG A 174 -9.84 24.54 5.99
N GLU A 175 -8.65 24.97 5.57
CA GLU A 175 -8.17 24.89 4.19
C GLU A 175 -7.54 23.53 3.87
N VAL A 176 -6.95 22.88 4.87
CA VAL A 176 -6.28 21.59 4.74
C VAL A 176 -7.10 20.51 5.47
N PRO A 177 -7.29 19.30 4.90
CA PRO A 177 -8.05 18.22 5.54
C PRO A 177 -7.28 17.57 6.70
N ILE A 178 -7.05 18.32 7.77
CA ILE A 178 -6.37 17.86 8.99
C ILE A 178 -7.38 17.08 9.83
N LYS A 179 -7.46 15.76 9.58
CA LYS A 179 -8.35 14.85 10.31
C LYS A 179 -7.54 13.77 11.01
N GLU A 180 -7.58 13.80 12.33
CA GLU A 180 -6.99 12.72 13.13
C GLU A 180 -7.87 11.47 13.12
N ASN A 181 -7.22 10.33 13.29
CA ASN A 181 -7.85 9.03 13.43
C ASN A 181 -7.11 8.25 14.52
N PRO A 182 -7.24 8.63 15.80
CA PRO A 182 -6.42 8.09 16.88
C PRO A 182 -6.65 6.59 17.15
N ARG A 183 -7.77 6.04 16.64
CA ARG A 183 -8.12 4.63 16.75
C ARG A 183 -7.81 3.81 15.49
N GLY A 184 -7.32 4.44 14.42
CA GLY A 184 -6.94 3.75 13.18
C GLY A 184 -8.11 3.06 12.46
N HIS A 185 -9.33 3.59 12.60
CA HIS A 185 -10.46 2.99 11.89
C HIS A 185 -10.29 3.17 10.38
N PRO A 186 -10.40 2.10 9.57
CA PRO A 186 -10.43 2.25 8.13
C PRO A 186 -11.71 2.98 7.69
N SER A 187 -11.75 3.45 6.43
CA SER A 187 -13.02 3.88 5.83
C SER A 187 -14.03 2.72 5.87
N LEU A 188 -15.29 3.02 6.20
CA LEU A 188 -16.36 2.02 6.29
C LEU A 188 -16.56 1.27 4.96
N TRP A 189 -16.23 1.89 3.83
CA TRP A 189 -16.28 1.27 2.50
C TRP A 189 -15.31 0.10 2.35
N TYR A 190 -14.17 0.11 3.05
CA TYR A 190 -13.21 -0.99 2.98
C TYR A 190 -13.67 -2.22 3.76
N LEU A 191 -14.55 -2.07 4.75
CA LEU A 191 -15.00 -3.18 5.59
C LEU A 191 -15.63 -4.33 4.77
N PRO A 192 -16.67 -4.08 3.94
CA PRO A 192 -17.23 -5.14 3.10
C PRO A 192 -16.33 -5.51 1.93
N LEU A 193 -15.43 -4.63 1.50
CA LEU A 193 -14.55 -4.85 0.36
C LEU A 193 -13.40 -5.80 0.69
N VAL A 194 -12.80 -5.65 1.87
CA VAL A 194 -11.63 -6.42 2.34
C VAL A 194 -12.03 -7.62 3.20
N GLY A 195 -13.15 -7.52 3.92
CA GLY A 195 -13.57 -8.52 4.92
C GLY A 195 -12.89 -8.33 6.27
N GLY A 196 -13.43 -8.98 7.32
CA GLY A 196 -13.08 -8.65 8.72
C GLY A 196 -11.67 -9.02 9.20
N GLU A 197 -10.99 -9.97 8.54
CA GLU A 197 -9.75 -10.54 9.07
C GLU A 197 -8.46 -9.93 8.50
N ASN A 198 -8.53 -9.24 7.36
CA ASN A 198 -7.33 -8.76 6.68
C ASN A 198 -7.00 -7.29 7.00
N PHE A 199 -7.38 -6.80 8.18
CA PHE A 199 -7.07 -5.46 8.67
C PHE A 199 -5.90 -5.46 9.68
N PHE A 200 -4.99 -4.49 9.51
CA PHE A 200 -3.79 -4.32 10.34
C PHE A 200 -3.63 -2.86 10.75
N ASP A 201 -3.28 -2.61 12.02
CA ASP A 201 -3.11 -1.26 12.58
C ASP A 201 -1.65 -0.78 12.58
N GLY A 202 -0.79 -1.50 11.84
CA GLY A 202 0.61 -1.16 11.63
C GLY A 202 1.37 -2.32 10.97
N PHE A 203 2.64 -2.10 10.66
CA PHE A 203 3.50 -3.11 10.07
C PHE A 203 4.11 -4.02 11.15
N GLY A 204 4.49 -3.45 12.29
CA GLY A 204 5.17 -4.15 13.37
C GLY A 204 6.63 -4.42 13.03
N PHE A 205 7.39 -3.39 12.66
CA PHE A 205 8.79 -3.53 12.25
C PHE A 205 9.73 -3.87 13.41
N ALA A 206 9.42 -3.38 14.62
CA ALA A 206 10.33 -3.42 15.77
C ALA A 206 10.95 -4.81 16.07
N PRO A 207 10.19 -5.92 16.10
CA PRO A 207 10.76 -7.25 16.38
C PRO A 207 11.75 -7.75 15.32
N TYR A 208 11.67 -7.23 14.09
CA TYR A 208 12.43 -7.73 12.94
C TYR A 208 13.68 -6.90 12.65
N ARG A 209 13.83 -5.72 13.26
CA ARG A 209 14.95 -4.80 12.99
C ARG A 209 16.32 -5.47 13.09
N LYS A 210 16.59 -6.20 14.18
CA LYS A 210 17.87 -6.89 14.38
C LYS A 210 18.10 -7.96 13.30
N ARG A 211 17.07 -8.76 13.00
CA ARG A 211 17.13 -9.83 12.00
C ARG A 211 17.39 -9.30 10.59
N PHE A 212 16.88 -8.12 10.26
CA PHE A 212 17.00 -7.52 8.93
C PHE A 212 18.07 -6.42 8.84
N GLY A 213 18.73 -6.08 9.95
CA GLY A 213 19.74 -5.03 9.96
C GLY A 213 19.17 -3.63 9.72
N TRP A 214 17.89 -3.41 10.02
CA TRP A 214 17.26 -2.08 9.92
C TRP A 214 17.74 -1.16 11.04
N GLN A 215 18.88 -0.51 10.81
CA GLN A 215 19.51 0.36 11.80
C GLN A 215 18.90 1.77 11.83
N LYS A 216 18.56 2.31 10.66
CA LYS A 216 18.01 3.66 10.52
C LYS A 216 16.50 3.66 10.80
N ASP A 217 16.07 4.57 11.66
CA ASP A 217 14.65 4.83 11.87
C ASP A 217 14.00 5.52 10.67
N ILE A 218 12.76 5.09 10.39
CA ILE A 218 11.84 5.72 9.44
C ILE A 218 10.65 6.30 10.22
N PRO A 219 9.87 7.25 9.65
CA PRO A 219 8.75 7.87 10.35
C PRO A 219 7.76 6.86 10.97
N LEU A 220 7.56 5.71 10.32
CA LEU A 220 6.70 4.65 10.83
C LEU A 220 7.25 3.95 12.09
N ASP A 221 8.57 3.89 12.30
CA ASP A 221 9.13 3.34 13.55
C ASP A 221 8.75 4.21 14.75
N GLU A 222 8.85 5.52 14.59
CA GLU A 222 8.43 6.45 15.63
C GLU A 222 6.93 6.38 15.87
N HIS A 223 6.14 6.27 14.79
CA HIS A 223 4.71 6.07 14.88
C HIS A 223 4.37 4.82 15.71
N GLU A 224 4.97 3.67 15.37
CA GLU A 224 4.73 2.39 16.06
C GLU A 224 5.26 2.38 17.50
N ARG A 225 6.30 3.17 17.82
CA ARG A 225 6.74 3.35 19.22
C ARG A 225 5.72 4.12 20.05
N ARG A 226 5.14 5.20 19.49
CA ARG A 226 4.12 6.01 20.16
C ARG A 226 2.80 5.24 20.28
N ARG A 227 2.48 4.41 19.28
CA ARG A 227 1.26 3.58 19.22
C ARG A 227 1.64 2.18 18.75
N LYS A 228 1.95 1.31 19.72
CA LYS A 228 2.29 -0.09 19.43
C LYS A 228 1.13 -0.78 18.70
N PRO A 229 1.35 -1.34 17.49
CA PRO A 229 0.32 -2.06 16.77
C PRO A 229 -0.20 -3.25 17.57
N ARG A 230 -1.52 -3.44 17.58
CA ARG A 230 -2.21 -4.57 18.21
C ARG A 230 -2.32 -5.76 17.27
N ARG A 231 -2.49 -5.50 15.97
CA ARG A 231 -2.57 -6.50 14.89
C ARG A 231 -1.55 -6.11 13.81
N PRO A 232 -0.24 -6.31 14.05
CA PRO A 232 0.81 -5.96 13.09
C PRO A 232 0.86 -6.93 11.89
N LEU A 233 1.17 -6.38 10.71
CA LEU A 233 1.27 -7.14 9.46
C LEU A 233 2.42 -8.17 9.42
N LEU A 234 3.66 -7.78 9.77
CA LEU A 234 4.82 -8.66 9.59
C LEU A 234 4.72 -9.96 10.40
N PRO A 235 4.29 -9.94 11.68
CA PRO A 235 4.02 -11.17 12.42
C PRO A 235 2.90 -12.03 11.82
N PHE A 236 1.92 -11.42 11.15
CA PHE A 236 0.91 -12.18 10.41
C PHE A 236 1.54 -12.87 9.19
N LEU A 237 2.31 -12.16 8.38
CA LEU A 237 3.02 -12.71 7.21
C LEU A 237 3.98 -13.85 7.59
N GLU A 238 4.72 -13.72 8.70
CA GLU A 238 5.56 -14.79 9.22
C GLU A 238 4.76 -16.07 9.53
N ARG A 239 3.62 -15.93 10.20
CA ARG A 239 2.74 -17.08 10.48
C ARG A 239 2.11 -17.64 9.21
N LEU A 240 1.70 -16.78 8.30
CA LEU A 240 1.10 -17.15 7.01
C LEU A 240 2.06 -18.02 6.19
N ASN A 241 3.37 -17.75 6.27
CA ASN A 241 4.37 -18.57 5.61
C ASN A 241 4.48 -20.02 6.16
N HIS A 242 3.83 -20.32 7.28
CA HIS A 242 3.84 -21.65 7.90
C HIS A 242 2.46 -22.30 7.94
N ARG A 243 1.38 -21.52 7.95
CA ARG A 243 0.00 -22.02 8.00
C ARG A 243 -0.96 -21.05 7.34
N LEU A 244 -1.97 -21.59 6.65
CA LEU A 244 -3.07 -20.79 6.13
C LEU A 244 -3.84 -20.11 7.29
N PRO A 245 -4.36 -18.89 7.06
CA PRO A 245 -5.14 -18.20 8.08
C PRO A 245 -6.54 -18.80 8.19
N LYS A 246 -7.26 -18.35 9.21
CA LYS A 246 -8.65 -18.71 9.43
C LYS A 246 -9.50 -17.46 9.35
N LYS A 247 -10.75 -17.62 8.92
CA LYS A 247 -11.76 -16.56 8.95
C LYS A 247 -12.88 -16.86 9.92
N TRP A 248 -13.42 -15.83 10.56
CA TRP A 248 -14.62 -15.96 11.39
C TRP A 248 -15.83 -16.24 10.50
N ASP A 249 -16.55 -17.32 10.78
CA ASP A 249 -17.85 -17.60 10.16
C ASP A 249 -18.94 -17.25 11.16
N ASP A 250 -19.69 -16.18 10.86
CA ASP A 250 -20.74 -15.66 11.72
C ASP A 250 -21.93 -16.65 11.85
N LYS A 251 -22.22 -17.41 10.80
CA LYS A 251 -23.31 -18.40 10.80
C LYS A 251 -22.98 -19.61 11.67
N LEU A 252 -21.72 -20.04 11.65
CA LEU A 252 -21.23 -21.18 12.44
C LEU A 252 -20.71 -20.78 13.82
N GLY A 253 -20.54 -19.49 14.10
CA GLY A 253 -20.02 -18.98 15.37
C GLY A 253 -18.60 -19.46 15.69
N ARG A 254 -17.77 -19.71 14.67
CA ARG A 254 -16.41 -20.25 14.84
C ARG A 254 -15.47 -19.84 13.72
N PHE A 255 -14.17 -19.98 13.99
CA PHE A 255 -13.15 -19.84 12.96
C PHE A 255 -13.10 -21.06 12.04
N VAL A 256 -13.17 -20.82 10.73
CA VAL A 256 -13.06 -21.81 9.65
C VAL A 256 -11.82 -21.55 8.79
N ALA A 257 -11.49 -22.47 7.87
CA ALA A 257 -10.42 -22.24 6.91
C ALA A 257 -10.76 -21.02 6.02
N ASP A 258 -9.76 -20.19 5.75
CA ASP A 258 -9.91 -19.07 4.83
C ASP A 258 -9.55 -19.54 3.41
N ASP A 259 -10.58 -19.82 2.62
CA ASP A 259 -10.51 -20.34 1.25
C ASP A 259 -10.15 -19.28 0.20
N ASP A 260 -10.02 -18.01 0.58
CA ASP A 260 -9.50 -16.95 -0.29
C ASP A 260 -7.98 -17.08 -0.51
N TRP A 261 -7.27 -17.80 0.38
CA TRP A 261 -5.82 -18.03 0.29
C TRP A 261 -5.46 -19.19 -0.63
N LEU A 262 -5.69 -18.98 -1.92
CA LEU A 262 -5.33 -19.93 -2.99
C LEU A 262 -3.87 -19.76 -3.40
N LEU A 263 -2.96 -20.26 -2.56
CA LEU A 263 -1.53 -20.30 -2.85
C LEU A 263 -1.18 -21.59 -3.59
N TRP A 264 -0.36 -21.47 -4.64
CA TRP A 264 0.00 -22.59 -5.49
C TRP A 264 1.20 -23.37 -4.95
N ASP A 265 1.06 -24.68 -4.84
CA ASP A 265 2.18 -25.60 -4.58
C ASP A 265 2.71 -26.16 -5.90
N PHE A 266 3.55 -25.37 -6.58
CA PHE A 266 4.27 -25.82 -7.76
C PHE A 266 5.63 -26.38 -7.35
N GLN A 267 5.87 -27.67 -7.60
CA GLN A 267 7.19 -28.26 -7.40
C GLN A 267 8.18 -27.64 -8.39
N ALA A 268 9.33 -27.18 -7.90
CA ALA A 268 10.39 -26.64 -8.74
C ALA A 268 10.77 -27.64 -9.86
N GLY A 269 10.70 -27.19 -11.11
CA GLY A 269 10.96 -28.02 -12.30
C GLY A 269 9.77 -28.80 -12.84
N LYS A 270 8.61 -28.81 -12.17
CA LYS A 270 7.36 -29.31 -12.75
C LYS A 270 6.56 -28.17 -13.35
N THR A 271 6.29 -28.27 -14.65
CA THR A 271 5.55 -27.25 -15.43
C THR A 271 4.05 -27.47 -15.45
N GLN A 272 3.56 -28.56 -14.86
CA GLN A 272 2.15 -28.93 -14.82
C GLN A 272 1.74 -29.33 -13.41
N GLY A 273 0.47 -29.07 -13.08
CA GLY A 273 -0.15 -29.58 -11.87
C GLY A 273 -0.17 -31.12 -11.85
N VAL A 274 -0.22 -31.69 -10.66
CA VAL A 274 -0.44 -33.13 -10.51
C VAL A 274 -1.92 -33.40 -10.77
N ARG A 275 -2.23 -34.46 -11.54
CA ARG A 275 -3.60 -34.93 -11.73
C ARG A 275 -4.18 -35.27 -10.35
N ARG A 276 -5.18 -34.50 -9.92
CA ARG A 276 -5.94 -34.71 -8.66
C ARG A 276 -7.07 -35.70 -8.89
#